data_AF-A0A926HHE9-F1
#
_entry.id   AF-A0A926HHE9-F1
#
_cell.length_a   1.000
_cell.length_b   1.000
_cell.length_c   1.000
_cell.angle_alpha   90.00
_cell.angle_beta   90.00
_cell.angle_gamma   90.00
#
_symmetry.space_group_name_H-M   'P 1'
#
loop_
_entity.id
_entity.type
_entity.pdbx_description
1 polymer ?
#
loop_
_entity_poly.entity_id
_entity_poly.type
_entity_poly.pdbx_seq_one_letter_code
_entity_poly.pdbx_strand_id
1 'polypeptide(L)'
;MTEQVFPIHASIRQQTFRRLLHAMSMPGEIQPITDRACLPVFLLVLDTLVDGSVTLSDVDNLIPPLALRALRAPLTTSEEARFVLADASRSVVDTFRVDRGTLISPERGATVVLNGDSISANEAPDEDFLTVRLSGPGIAASRILALRGFHPS
;
A
#
# COMPACT_ATOMS: atom_id res chain seq x y z
N MET A 1 24.54 -4.02 -3.52
CA MET A 1 23.10 -4.35 -3.62
C MET A 1 22.79 -4.49 -5.09
N THR A 2 22.43 -5.69 -5.52
CA THR A 2 22.19 -6.03 -6.92
C THR A 2 20.91 -5.33 -7.38
N GLU A 3 21.01 -4.44 -8.37
CA GLU A 3 19.84 -3.90 -9.07
C GLU A 3 19.12 -5.05 -9.78
N GLN A 4 18.10 -5.63 -9.16
CA GLN A 4 17.36 -6.77 -9.70
C GLN A 4 16.15 -6.31 -10.51
N VAL A 5 16.32 -6.46 -11.83
CA VAL A 5 15.40 -6.69 -12.96
C VAL A 5 13.97 -6.17 -12.82
N PHE A 6 13.81 -4.90 -13.19
CA PHE A 6 12.61 -4.45 -13.90
C PHE A 6 12.71 -4.86 -15.40
N PRO A 7 11.59 -5.14 -16.09
CA PRO A 7 10.20 -5.00 -15.63
C PRO A 7 9.63 -6.27 -14.97
N ILE A 8 8.71 -6.08 -14.02
CA ILE A 8 7.93 -7.18 -13.42
C ILE A 8 7.10 -7.87 -14.52
N HIS A 9 7.09 -9.20 -14.50
CA HIS A 9 6.40 -9.99 -15.52
C HIS A 9 4.86 -9.81 -15.43
N ALA A 10 4.18 -9.80 -16.58
CA ALA A 10 2.73 -9.56 -16.65
C ALA A 10 1.90 -10.55 -15.81
N SER A 11 2.35 -11.80 -15.69
CA SER A 11 1.68 -12.79 -14.83
C SER A 11 1.74 -12.42 -13.34
N ILE A 12 2.83 -11.79 -12.89
CA ILE A 12 2.97 -11.33 -11.50
C ILE A 12 2.03 -10.15 -11.27
N ARG A 13 2.01 -9.15 -12.17
CA ARG A 13 1.02 -8.05 -12.10
C ARG A 13 -0.41 -8.55 -12.01
N GLN A 14 -0.80 -9.51 -12.84
CA GLN A 14 -2.15 -10.08 -12.81
C GLN A 14 -2.45 -10.80 -11.49
N GLN A 15 -1.49 -11.55 -10.95
CA GLN A 15 -1.64 -12.22 -9.66
C GLN A 15 -1.77 -11.21 -8.52
N THR A 16 -0.90 -10.18 -8.49
CA THR A 16 -0.96 -9.06 -7.56
C THR A 16 -2.32 -8.37 -7.63
N PHE A 17 -2.81 -8.04 -8.83
CA PHE A 17 -4.12 -7.41 -9.01
C PHE A 17 -5.26 -8.25 -8.41
N ARG A 18 -5.27 -9.58 -8.65
CA ARG A 18 -6.28 -10.47 -8.07
C ARG A 18 -6.21 -10.53 -6.55
N ARG A 19 -5.00 -10.55 -5.99
CA ARG A 19 -4.77 -10.52 -4.53
C ARG A 19 -5.26 -9.21 -3.93
N LEU A 20 -4.98 -8.08 -4.57
CA LEU A 20 -5.46 -6.76 -4.15
C LEU A 20 -6.98 -6.67 -4.21
N LEU A 21 -7.60 -7.13 -5.31
CA LEU A 21 -9.06 -7.15 -5.44
C LEU A 21 -9.71 -7.96 -4.30
N HIS A 22 -9.11 -9.09 -3.94
CA HIS A 22 -9.58 -9.91 -2.83
C HIS A 22 -9.41 -9.20 -1.48
N ALA A 23 -8.23 -8.63 -1.20
CA ALA A 23 -7.95 -7.90 0.05
C ALA A 23 -8.89 -6.69 0.24
N MET A 24 -9.21 -5.99 -0.84
CA MET A 24 -10.15 -4.85 -0.83
C MET A 24 -11.61 -5.30 -0.64
N SER A 25 -11.99 -6.46 -1.20
CA SER A 25 -13.35 -7.00 -1.08
C SER A 25 -13.61 -7.68 0.28
N MET A 26 -12.55 -8.18 0.92
CA MET A 26 -12.59 -8.87 2.20
C MET A 26 -11.66 -8.16 3.21
N PRO A 27 -12.01 -6.96 3.70
CA PRO A 27 -11.13 -6.19 4.58
C PRO A 27 -10.66 -7.01 5.79
N GLY A 28 -9.38 -6.88 6.11
CA GLY A 28 -8.75 -7.66 7.18
C GLY A 28 -8.27 -9.06 6.78
N GLU A 29 -8.47 -9.51 5.55
CA GLU A 29 -7.79 -10.72 5.05
C GLU A 29 -6.41 -10.40 4.48
N ILE A 30 -5.39 -11.04 5.04
CA ILE A 30 -4.00 -10.89 4.63
C ILE A 30 -3.78 -11.71 3.35
N GLN A 31 -3.35 -11.06 2.28
CA GLN A 31 -3.02 -11.71 1.02
C GLN A 31 -1.51 -11.69 0.82
N PRO A 32 -0.84 -12.85 0.77
CA PRO A 32 0.58 -12.90 0.45
C PRO A 32 0.80 -12.54 -1.01
N ILE A 33 1.70 -11.60 -1.25
CA ILE A 33 2.16 -11.19 -2.57
C ILE A 33 3.67 -11.40 -2.57
N THR A 34 4.16 -12.21 -3.50
CA THR A 34 5.58 -12.54 -3.61
C THR A 34 5.93 -12.67 -5.07
N ASP A 35 7.15 -12.30 -5.40
CA ASP A 35 7.76 -12.55 -6.69
C ASP A 35 9.05 -13.36 -6.51
N ARG A 36 9.68 -13.74 -7.61
CA ARG A 36 10.93 -14.52 -7.57
C ARG A 36 12.15 -13.68 -7.17
N ALA A 37 12.07 -12.36 -7.32
CA ALA A 37 13.17 -11.45 -7.01
C ALA A 37 13.11 -10.89 -5.58
N CYS A 38 12.12 -11.31 -4.77
CA CYS A 38 11.89 -10.84 -3.41
C CYS A 38 11.82 -9.30 -3.33
N LEU A 39 11.19 -8.67 -4.34
CA LEU A 39 10.98 -7.24 -4.34
C LEU A 39 10.08 -6.83 -3.16
N PRO A 40 10.28 -5.62 -2.61
CA PRO A 40 9.34 -5.06 -1.65
C PRO A 40 7.90 -5.11 -2.20
N VAL A 41 6.96 -5.56 -1.36
CA VAL A 41 5.56 -5.76 -1.78
C VAL A 41 4.94 -4.47 -2.31
N PHE A 42 5.28 -3.31 -1.73
CA PHE A 42 4.78 -2.02 -2.23
C PHE A 42 5.20 -1.75 -3.68
N LEU A 43 6.38 -2.20 -4.13
CA LEU A 43 6.78 -2.05 -5.55
C LEU A 43 5.94 -2.94 -6.47
N LEU A 44 5.60 -4.16 -6.03
CA LEU A 44 4.71 -5.04 -6.78
C LEU A 44 3.31 -4.43 -6.91
N VAL A 45 2.81 -3.81 -5.83
CA VAL A 45 1.53 -3.10 -5.81
C VAL A 45 1.56 -1.88 -6.75
N LEU A 46 2.58 -1.03 -6.63
CA LEU A 46 2.69 0.18 -7.46
C LEU A 46 2.88 -0.17 -8.94
N ASP A 47 3.73 -1.14 -9.31
CA ASP A 47 3.87 -1.57 -10.73
C ASP A 47 2.58 -2.15 -11.31
N THR A 48 1.70 -2.67 -10.44
CA THR A 48 0.40 -3.21 -10.86
C THR A 48 -0.66 -2.13 -11.05
N LEU A 49 -0.66 -1.08 -10.22
CA LEU A 49 -1.74 -0.09 -10.16
C LEU A 49 -1.41 1.25 -10.83
N VAL A 50 -0.11 1.56 -10.95
CA VAL A 50 0.37 2.88 -11.36
C VAL A 50 0.97 2.80 -12.76
N ASP A 51 0.63 3.79 -13.58
CA ASP A 51 1.23 4.02 -14.89
C ASP A 51 1.35 5.54 -15.15
N GLY A 52 1.72 5.91 -16.38
CA GLY A 52 1.87 7.32 -16.76
C GLY A 52 0.58 8.14 -16.82
N SER A 53 -0.59 7.56 -16.55
CA SER A 53 -1.88 8.26 -16.51
C SER A 53 -2.28 8.75 -15.12
N VAL A 54 -1.58 8.31 -14.07
CA VAL A 54 -1.88 8.64 -12.67
C VAL A 54 -0.67 9.24 -11.97
N THR A 55 -0.93 10.11 -10.99
CA THR A 55 0.13 10.77 -10.21
C THR A 55 0.50 9.96 -8.96
N LEU A 56 1.79 10.01 -8.60
CA LEU A 56 2.34 9.32 -7.44
C LEU A 56 3.03 10.31 -6.50
N SER A 57 2.92 10.09 -5.19
CA SER A 57 3.77 10.72 -4.18
C SER A 57 4.52 9.64 -3.43
N ASP A 58 5.85 9.77 -3.31
CA ASP A 58 6.71 8.93 -2.49
C ASP A 58 7.23 9.78 -1.32
N VAL A 59 6.42 9.84 -0.25
CA VAL A 59 6.58 10.81 0.83
C VAL A 59 7.93 10.66 1.54
N ASP A 60 8.36 9.42 1.72
CA ASP A 60 9.56 9.08 2.49
C ASP A 60 10.74 8.62 1.60
N ASN A 61 10.63 8.81 0.27
CA ASN A 61 11.63 8.38 -0.71
C ASN A 61 11.98 6.89 -0.61
N LEU A 62 10.96 6.04 -0.46
CA LEU A 62 11.12 4.58 -0.32
C LEU A 62 11.43 3.89 -1.65
N ILE A 63 11.11 4.51 -2.78
CA ILE A 63 11.23 3.91 -4.11
C ILE A 63 12.65 4.15 -4.65
N PRO A 64 13.41 3.10 -5.01
CA PRO A 64 14.70 3.26 -5.66
C PRO A 64 14.58 4.02 -7.00
N PRO A 65 15.55 4.88 -7.38
CA PRO A 65 15.44 5.70 -8.59
C PRO A 65 15.15 4.93 -9.89
N LEU A 66 15.71 3.72 -10.04
CA LEU A 66 15.45 2.87 -11.22
C LEU A 66 14.01 2.36 -11.26
N ALA A 67 13.47 1.93 -10.10
CA ALA A 67 12.09 1.49 -9.97
C ALA A 67 11.12 2.64 -10.24
N LEU A 68 11.42 3.83 -9.71
CA LEU A 68 10.62 5.03 -9.92
C LEU A 68 10.48 5.38 -11.41
N ARG A 69 11.58 5.28 -12.17
CA ARG A 69 11.55 5.48 -13.64
C ARG A 69 10.71 4.42 -14.35
N ALA A 70 10.73 3.18 -13.87
CA ALA A 70 9.97 2.08 -14.47
C ALA A 70 8.45 2.23 -14.27
N LEU A 71 8.01 2.84 -13.17
CA LEU A 71 6.59 3.13 -12.89
C LEU A 71 5.99 4.16 -13.88
N ARG A 72 6.83 5.04 -14.45
CA ARG A 72 6.44 6.08 -15.43
C ARG A 72 5.37 7.07 -14.94
N ALA A 73 5.08 7.06 -13.64
CA ALA A 73 4.12 7.96 -13.01
C ALA A 73 4.73 9.34 -12.81
N PRO A 74 4.02 10.44 -13.17
CA PRO A 74 4.41 11.77 -12.75
C PRO A 74 4.39 11.88 -11.22
N LEU A 75 5.47 12.42 -10.64
CA LEU A 75 5.54 12.69 -9.21
C LEU A 75 4.88 14.02 -8.86
N THR A 76 4.14 14.04 -7.76
CA THR A 76 3.57 15.26 -7.15
C THR A 76 3.53 15.14 -5.62
N THR A 77 3.01 16.16 -4.93
CA THR A 77 2.83 16.15 -3.48
C THR A 77 1.72 15.18 -3.05
N SER A 78 1.69 14.79 -1.78
CA SER A 78 0.67 13.85 -1.29
C SER A 78 -0.76 14.39 -1.41
N GLU A 79 -0.92 15.72 -1.40
CA GLU A 79 -2.21 16.41 -1.55
C GLU A 79 -2.83 16.19 -2.94
N GLU A 80 -2.01 16.09 -3.97
CA GLU A 80 -2.45 16.05 -5.38
C GLU A 80 -2.31 14.67 -6.03
N ALA A 81 -1.64 13.74 -5.35
CA ALA A 81 -1.33 12.42 -5.90
C ALA A 81 -2.55 11.49 -5.86
N ARG A 82 -2.74 10.69 -6.93
CA ARG A 82 -3.76 9.63 -6.98
C ARG A 82 -3.31 8.39 -6.19
N PHE A 83 -1.99 8.19 -6.08
CA PHE A 83 -1.38 7.17 -5.24
C PHE A 83 -0.34 7.81 -4.33
N VAL A 84 -0.35 7.45 -3.05
CA VAL A 84 0.60 7.96 -2.06
C VAL A 84 1.26 6.78 -1.37
N LEU A 85 2.59 6.71 -1.45
CA LEU A 85 3.41 5.76 -0.69
C LEU A 85 4.02 6.48 0.51
N ALA A 86 3.90 5.87 1.68
CA ALA A 86 4.52 6.37 2.92
C ALA A 86 5.01 5.22 3.81
N ASP A 87 5.98 5.52 4.67
CA ASP A 87 6.44 4.65 5.74
C ASP A 87 5.40 4.64 6.87
N ALA A 88 4.85 3.46 7.16
CA ALA A 88 3.79 3.30 8.14
C ALA A 88 4.26 3.60 9.57
N SER A 89 5.55 3.53 9.86
CA SER A 89 6.12 3.73 11.21
C SER A 89 6.19 5.21 11.62
N ARG A 90 6.02 6.13 10.66
CA ARG A 90 6.16 7.57 10.89
C ARG A 90 4.82 8.20 11.22
N SER A 91 4.81 9.13 12.17
CA SER A 91 3.64 9.96 12.45
C SER A 91 3.37 10.88 11.25
N VAL A 92 2.10 10.96 10.89
CA VAL A 92 1.61 11.67 9.70
C VAL A 92 0.71 12.87 10.05
N VAL A 93 0.49 13.11 11.35
CA VAL A 93 -0.61 13.94 11.86
C VAL A 93 -0.62 15.39 11.35
N ASP A 94 0.55 15.99 11.10
CA ASP A 94 0.61 17.42 10.78
C ASP A 94 0.89 17.74 9.30
N THR A 95 1.38 16.77 8.52
CA THR A 95 1.85 17.01 7.15
C THR A 95 1.26 16.06 6.10
N PHE A 96 0.61 14.98 6.51
CA PHE A 96 0.06 14.01 5.55
C PHE A 96 -1.35 14.38 5.16
N ARG A 97 -1.46 15.12 4.07
CA ARG A 97 -2.72 15.43 3.42
C ARG A 97 -2.83 14.65 2.13
N VAL A 98 -4.00 14.03 1.94
CA VAL A 98 -4.33 13.26 0.75
C VAL A 98 -5.69 13.69 0.22
N ASP A 99 -5.86 13.70 -1.09
CA ASP A 99 -7.17 13.94 -1.69
C ASP A 99 -8.14 12.84 -1.24
N ARG A 100 -9.29 13.22 -0.67
CA ARG A 100 -10.32 12.29 -0.20
C ARG A 100 -11.44 12.09 -1.24
N GLY A 101 -11.31 12.73 -2.40
CA GLY A 101 -12.38 12.85 -3.38
C GLY A 101 -13.47 13.79 -2.87
N THR A 102 -14.59 13.78 -3.57
CA THR A 102 -15.77 14.56 -3.19
C THR A 102 -16.95 13.63 -2.94
N LEU A 103 -18.03 14.16 -2.36
CA LEU A 103 -19.26 13.38 -2.19
C LEU A 103 -19.84 12.90 -3.53
N ILE A 104 -19.65 13.66 -4.60
CA ILE A 104 -20.16 13.36 -5.95
C ILE A 104 -19.20 12.43 -6.70
N SER A 105 -17.91 12.46 -6.35
CA SER A 105 -16.87 11.66 -7.00
C SER A 105 -15.90 11.09 -5.95
N PRO A 106 -16.33 10.15 -5.11
CA PRO A 106 -15.49 9.55 -4.07
C PRO A 106 -14.32 8.73 -4.66
N GLU A 107 -14.47 8.18 -5.85
CA GLU A 107 -13.42 7.47 -6.60
C GLU A 107 -12.27 8.39 -7.06
N ARG A 108 -12.46 9.70 -6.94
CA ARG A 108 -11.40 10.70 -7.15
C ARG A 108 -10.53 10.93 -5.92
N GLY A 109 -10.75 10.21 -4.82
CA GLY A 109 -9.80 10.16 -3.72
C GLY A 109 -8.50 9.43 -4.08
N ALA A 110 -7.45 9.70 -3.31
CA ALA A 110 -6.17 9.04 -3.39
C ALA A 110 -6.23 7.65 -2.75
N THR A 111 -5.42 6.72 -3.27
CA THR A 111 -5.13 5.45 -2.61
C THR A 111 -3.82 5.54 -1.87
N VAL A 112 -3.82 5.24 -0.58
CA VAL A 112 -2.62 5.25 0.27
C VAL A 112 -2.06 3.84 0.40
N VAL A 113 -0.77 3.68 0.10
CA VAL A 113 0.02 2.47 0.32
C VAL A 113 0.96 2.74 1.49
N LEU A 114 0.74 2.05 2.61
CA LEU A 114 1.57 2.16 3.80
C LEU A 114 2.54 0.98 3.87
N ASN A 115 3.84 1.27 3.92
CA ASN A 115 4.88 0.26 4.08
C ASN A 115 5.24 0.11 5.57
N GLY A 116 4.81 -1.00 6.19
CA GLY A 116 5.18 -1.37 7.56
C GLY A 116 5.91 -2.72 7.61
N ASP A 117 6.24 -3.18 8.82
CA ASP A 117 7.12 -4.34 9.01
C ASP A 117 6.37 -5.67 8.89
N SER A 118 5.22 -5.78 9.56
CA SER A 118 4.47 -7.04 9.62
C SER A 118 2.98 -6.83 9.87
N ILE A 119 2.18 -7.73 9.29
CA ILE A 119 0.74 -7.83 9.50
C ILE A 119 0.45 -9.29 9.83
N SER A 120 -0.27 -9.52 10.93
CA SER A 120 -0.69 -10.86 11.33
C SER A 120 -2.17 -10.89 11.70
N ALA A 121 -2.78 -12.05 11.48
CA ALA A 121 -4.13 -12.31 11.93
C ALA A 121 -4.11 -12.69 13.41
N ASN A 122 -5.14 -12.28 14.14
CA ASN A 122 -5.32 -12.47 15.58
C ASN A 122 -4.54 -11.46 16.44
N GLU A 123 -4.56 -11.69 17.76
CA GLU A 123 -4.00 -10.78 18.76
C GLU A 123 -2.48 -10.66 18.67
N ALA A 124 -1.99 -9.52 19.15
CA ALA A 124 -0.58 -9.15 19.16
C ALA A 124 0.30 -10.24 19.81
N PRO A 125 1.34 -10.73 19.09
CA PRO A 125 2.35 -11.62 19.67
C PRO A 125 3.14 -11.00 20.82
N ASP A 126 3.29 -9.67 20.84
CA ASP A 126 4.00 -8.87 21.84
C ASP A 126 3.53 -7.39 21.81
N GLU A 127 4.02 -6.58 22.76
CA GLU A 127 3.61 -5.16 22.95
C GLU A 127 3.97 -4.23 21.77
N ASP A 128 4.84 -4.67 20.84
CA ASP A 128 5.27 -3.86 19.69
C ASP A 128 4.24 -3.86 18.53
N PHE A 129 3.11 -4.54 18.70
CA PHE A 129 2.03 -4.56 17.70
C PHE A 129 0.86 -3.65 18.07
N LEU A 130 0.47 -2.82 17.11
CA LEU A 130 -0.81 -2.14 17.10
C LEU A 130 -1.92 -3.13 16.77
N THR A 131 -2.85 -3.36 17.70
CA THR A 131 -4.01 -4.23 17.48
C THR A 131 -5.22 -3.42 17.00
N VAL A 132 -5.79 -3.80 15.86
CA VAL A 132 -7.00 -3.17 15.30
C VAL A 132 -8.13 -4.18 15.17
N ARG A 133 -9.34 -3.79 15.59
CA ARG A 133 -10.57 -4.56 15.40
C ARG A 133 -11.36 -3.99 14.25
N LEU A 134 -11.58 -4.79 13.22
CA LEU A 134 -12.27 -4.43 11.99
C LEU A 134 -13.71 -4.98 11.99
N SER A 135 -14.64 -4.18 11.48
CA SER A 135 -16.04 -4.57 11.23
C SER A 135 -16.60 -3.76 10.05
N GLY A 136 -17.69 -4.22 9.44
CA GLY A 136 -18.33 -3.56 8.31
C GLY A 136 -18.44 -4.43 7.05
N PRO A 137 -18.71 -3.84 5.88
CA PRO A 137 -18.85 -4.57 4.62
C PRO A 137 -17.65 -5.49 4.32
N GLY A 138 -17.93 -6.70 3.84
CA GLY A 138 -16.89 -7.70 3.57
C GLY A 138 -16.36 -8.43 4.81
N ILE A 139 -16.84 -8.12 6.01
CA ILE A 139 -16.50 -8.80 7.27
C ILE A 139 -17.76 -9.40 7.88
N ALA A 140 -17.79 -10.73 8.07
CA ALA A 140 -18.97 -11.44 8.55
C ALA A 140 -19.41 -11.03 9.98
N ALA A 141 -18.46 -10.73 10.87
CA ALA A 141 -18.74 -10.27 12.24
C ALA A 141 -17.69 -9.25 12.70
N SER A 142 -16.49 -9.73 13.05
CA SER A 142 -15.33 -8.89 13.33
C SER A 142 -14.05 -9.64 13.01
N ARG A 143 -12.98 -8.88 12.74
CA ARG A 143 -11.62 -9.41 12.57
C ARG A 143 -10.66 -8.63 13.43
N ILE A 144 -9.61 -9.29 13.91
CA ILE A 144 -8.52 -8.66 14.64
C ILE A 144 -7.26 -8.79 13.78
N LEU A 145 -6.57 -7.68 13.59
CA LEU A 145 -5.23 -7.63 13.02
C LEU A 145 -4.26 -7.08 14.05
N ALA A 146 -3.06 -7.64 14.06
CA ALA A 146 -1.90 -7.09 14.75
C ALA A 146 -0.90 -6.56 13.71
N LEU A 147 -0.54 -5.29 13.83
CA LEU A 147 0.30 -4.53 12.91
C LEU A 147 1.60 -4.11 13.60
N ARG A 148 2.76 -4.44 13.05
CA ARG A 148 4.08 -3.99 13.54
C ARG A 148 4.69 -3.00 12.56
N GLY A 149 5.35 -1.98 13.09
CA GLY A 149 5.90 -0.88 12.28
C GLY A 149 4.83 0.07 11.77
N PHE A 150 3.72 0.20 12.51
CA PHE A 150 2.64 1.14 12.22
C PHE A 150 2.51 2.14 13.37
N HIS A 151 2.59 3.43 13.05
CA HIS A 151 2.35 4.49 14.01
C HIS A 151 0.87 4.51 14.41
N PRO A 152 0.51 4.72 15.69
CA PRO A 152 -0.88 4.66 16.16
C PRO A 152 -1.76 5.87 15.80
N SER A 153 -1.18 6.90 15.16
CA SER A 153 -1.83 8.20 14.90
C SER A 153 -2.30 8.35 13.46
#